data_AF-A0A0N5BTW6-F1
#
_entry.id   AF-A0A0N5BTW6-F1
#
_cell.length_a   1.000
_cell.length_b   1.000
_cell.length_c   1.000
_cell.angle_alpha   90.00
_cell.angle_beta   90.00
_cell.angle_gamma   90.00
#
_symmetry.space_group_name_H-M   'P 1'
#
loop_
_entity.id
_entity.type
_entity.pdbx_description
1 polymer ?
#
loop_
_entity_poly.entity_id
_entity_poly.type
_entity_poly.pdbx_seq_one_letter_code
_entity_poly.pdbx_strand_id
1 'polypeptide(L)'
;MCTGSEELILDMCGSSNTICMYVNKDSLIINKRDIFDDEFRSWTIPIKYKIESPLTKNTIQEALAEISKNTCIEFNEDNSLTDNTQGIVFKKSGHCSSEVGLMYSNRTQSIQLTEDCSKRKGVILHEVGHALGLVHEHSRKDRDKYVTFTENYVKSGEDVNFRINNNTEFTNFSTYYDYNSIMHYGPYDFTNNPWKKVLTSNLHKEYDRMMGQRSYMTFNDYKKINKAHCDKCRKNKRKNKAKDKKKIKKKDEAKNNKKDKTKNNNKSECKKIKCFNGGYQRFNDSENCFCPTGYTGKACENINKSDDSCGSTNFQVTDKIQYYAMSGNRKCYIFLLADEKKKINIGIYYTYAKSKTICTEDVSHQIKYLADKGTTGLLLCSWRRDVINITSELNSALIIYNGQDSNHFLHFGFKQVDEVSKV
;
A
#
# COMPACT_ATOMS: atom_id res chain seq x y z
N MET A 1 11.18 34.34 24.14
CA MET A 1 12.09 33.66 25.10
C MET A 1 11.17 32.95 26.09
N CYS A 2 11.06 31.63 26.18
CA CYS A 2 12.04 30.57 26.00
C CYS A 2 11.69 29.56 24.89
N THR A 3 12.77 28.96 24.41
CA THR A 3 12.97 27.98 23.35
C THR A 3 12.37 26.61 23.68
N GLY A 4 11.49 26.08 22.82
CA GLY A 4 11.14 24.67 22.79
C GLY A 4 12.05 23.96 21.79
N SER A 5 13.03 23.22 22.29
CA SER A 5 13.98 22.43 21.51
C SER A 5 13.28 21.37 20.66
N GLU A 6 13.52 21.41 19.35
CA GLU A 6 13.28 20.31 18.43
C GLU A 6 14.20 19.13 18.81
N GLU A 7 13.64 18.05 19.35
CA GLU A 7 14.39 16.80 19.52
C GLU A 7 14.49 16.08 18.17
N LEU A 8 15.63 16.25 17.50
CA LEU A 8 16.16 15.27 16.55
C LEU A 8 16.37 13.94 17.29
N ILE A 9 15.75 12.86 16.83
CA ILE A 9 16.10 11.51 17.29
C ILE A 9 17.33 11.05 16.51
N LEU A 10 18.49 11.11 17.17
CA LEU A 10 19.63 10.24 16.91
C LEU A 10 19.26 8.82 17.34
N ASP A 11 19.11 7.87 16.42
CA ASP A 11 19.15 6.44 16.77
C ASP A 11 20.57 5.94 16.51
N MET A 12 21.27 5.57 17.59
CA MET A 12 22.71 5.28 17.62
C MET A 12 23.14 4.09 16.74
N CYS A 13 24.29 4.32 16.09
CA CYS A 13 25.16 3.36 15.41
C CYS A 13 25.53 2.12 16.24
N GLY A 14 25.55 0.96 15.57
CA GLY A 14 26.19 -0.26 16.06
C GLY A 14 26.75 -1.11 14.92
N SER A 15 28.08 -1.10 14.78
CA SER A 15 28.96 -1.96 13.95
C SER A 15 28.77 -2.01 12.42
N SER A 16 29.89 -1.85 11.71
CA SER A 16 30.16 -1.90 10.26
C SER A 16 29.10 -2.59 9.38
N ASN A 17 28.31 -1.75 8.67
CA ASN A 17 27.38 -2.01 7.53
C ASN A 17 25.94 -1.52 7.71
N THR A 18 25.60 -0.83 8.79
CA THR A 18 24.25 -0.28 8.97
C THR A 18 24.22 1.21 8.61
N ILE A 19 23.46 1.58 7.57
CA ILE A 19 23.30 2.98 7.12
C ILE A 19 22.11 3.63 7.85
N CYS A 20 22.37 4.75 8.52
CA CYS A 20 21.36 5.57 9.20
C CYS A 20 20.47 6.30 8.18
N MET A 21 19.15 6.17 8.32
CA MET A 21 18.17 6.94 7.54
C MET A 21 17.39 7.86 8.46
N TYR A 22 17.38 9.16 8.14
CA TYR A 22 16.56 10.15 8.83
C TYR A 22 15.25 10.35 8.09
N VAL A 23 14.13 10.19 8.79
CA VAL A 23 12.79 10.46 8.25
C VAL A 23 12.26 11.70 8.94
N ASN A 24 12.12 12.79 8.17
CA ASN A 24 11.45 13.98 8.64
C ASN A 24 9.95 13.69 8.78
N LYS A 25 9.40 13.96 9.96
CA LYS A 25 8.01 13.62 10.29
C LYS A 25 7.12 14.79 9.93
N ASP A 26 6.78 14.91 8.64
CA ASP A 26 5.70 15.81 8.24
C ASP A 26 4.40 15.35 8.88
N SER A 27 4.01 16.06 9.93
CA SER A 27 2.85 15.79 10.78
C SER A 27 1.58 16.46 10.27
N LEU A 28 1.41 16.56 8.95
CA LEU A 28 0.12 16.89 8.37
C LEU A 28 -0.77 15.64 8.43
N ILE A 29 -1.71 15.62 9.37
CA ILE A 29 -2.83 14.65 9.37
C ILE A 29 -3.72 14.98 8.17
N ILE A 30 -3.27 14.61 6.97
CA ILE A 30 -4.10 14.62 5.76
C ILE A 30 -5.08 13.46 5.94
N ASN A 31 -6.39 13.66 5.84
CA ASN A 31 -7.34 12.54 5.89
C ASN A 31 -7.46 11.93 4.48
N LYS A 32 -6.69 10.87 4.22
CA LYS A 32 -6.49 10.29 2.88
C LYS A 32 -7.53 9.22 2.49
N ARG A 33 -8.26 8.66 3.48
CA ARG A 33 -9.35 7.68 3.33
C ARG A 33 -8.93 6.44 2.52
N ASP A 34 -8.19 5.55 3.16
CA ASP A 34 -7.54 4.41 2.50
C ASP A 34 -8.40 3.14 2.51
N ILE A 35 -9.26 2.97 3.53
CA ILE A 35 -10.03 1.75 3.78
C ILE A 35 -11.25 2.08 4.65
N PHE A 36 -12.40 1.51 4.29
CA PHE A 36 -13.60 1.51 5.10
C PHE A 36 -13.35 0.65 6.33
N ASP A 37 -13.43 1.26 7.50
CA ASP A 37 -13.18 0.57 8.77
C ASP A 37 -14.26 1.00 9.77
N ASP A 38 -15.43 0.38 9.60
CA ASP A 38 -16.56 0.54 10.50
C ASP A 38 -16.21 0.03 11.90
N GLU A 39 -16.29 0.91 12.90
CA GLU A 39 -16.00 0.56 14.29
C GLU A 39 -16.99 -0.44 14.90
N PHE A 40 -18.15 -0.63 14.27
CA PHE A 40 -19.27 -1.42 14.78
C PHE A 40 -19.50 -2.74 14.02
N ARG A 41 -19.03 -2.84 12.77
CA ARG A 41 -19.19 -4.03 11.92
C ARG A 41 -17.82 -4.52 11.45
N SER A 42 -17.44 -5.71 11.92
CA SER A 42 -16.20 -6.38 11.51
C SER A 42 -16.49 -7.82 11.14
N TRP A 43 -15.75 -8.32 10.15
CA TRP A 43 -15.77 -9.72 9.77
C TRP A 43 -15.41 -10.63 10.96
N THR A 44 -16.18 -11.70 11.12
CA THR A 44 -15.88 -12.82 12.00
C THR A 44 -14.84 -13.69 11.28
N ILE A 45 -13.71 -13.92 11.93
CA ILE A 45 -12.59 -14.69 11.38
C ILE A 45 -12.56 -16.07 12.05
N PRO A 46 -12.44 -17.18 11.30
CA PRO A 46 -12.34 -17.24 9.84
C PRO A 46 -13.65 -16.85 9.12
N ILE A 47 -13.53 -16.10 8.02
CA ILE A 47 -14.65 -15.69 7.18
C ILE A 47 -15.16 -16.92 6.44
N LYS A 48 -16.41 -17.29 6.71
CA LYS A 48 -17.07 -18.36 5.97
C LYS A 48 -17.34 -17.93 4.53
N TYR A 49 -17.10 -18.81 3.57
CA TYR A 49 -17.43 -18.52 2.18
C TYR A 49 -17.98 -19.72 1.43
N LYS A 50 -18.75 -19.45 0.37
CA LYS A 50 -19.29 -20.42 -0.57
C LYS A 50 -19.01 -19.97 -2.01
N ILE A 51 -18.71 -20.91 -2.90
CA ILE A 51 -18.51 -20.64 -4.32
C ILE A 51 -19.61 -21.31 -5.12
N GLU A 52 -20.38 -20.53 -5.87
CA GLU A 52 -21.41 -21.06 -6.78
C GLU A 52 -20.81 -21.45 -8.14
N SER A 53 -21.31 -22.56 -8.69
CA SER A 53 -20.99 -22.98 -10.07
C SER A 53 -21.53 -21.97 -11.08
N PRO A 54 -20.84 -21.70 -12.21
CA PRO A 54 -19.64 -22.35 -12.76
C PRO A 54 -18.32 -21.60 -12.49
N LEU A 55 -18.22 -20.87 -11.37
CA LEU A 55 -17.00 -20.11 -11.07
C LEU A 55 -15.78 -21.02 -10.83
N THR A 56 -14.60 -20.53 -11.20
CA THR A 56 -13.34 -21.28 -11.10
C THR A 56 -12.87 -21.37 -9.64
N LYS A 57 -13.26 -22.45 -8.96
CA LYS A 57 -13.00 -22.68 -7.54
C LYS A 57 -11.52 -22.54 -7.16
N ASN A 58 -10.61 -23.18 -7.89
CA ASN A 58 -9.19 -23.21 -7.55
C ASN A 58 -8.57 -21.80 -7.51
N THR A 59 -8.86 -20.96 -8.51
CA THR A 59 -8.31 -19.60 -8.57
C THR A 59 -8.85 -18.71 -7.45
N ILE A 60 -10.12 -18.88 -7.06
CA ILE A 60 -10.70 -18.18 -5.90
C ILE A 60 -9.97 -18.60 -4.62
N GLN A 61 -9.78 -19.91 -4.41
CA GLN A 61 -9.06 -20.43 -3.24
C GLN A 61 -7.61 -19.95 -3.18
N GLU A 62 -6.90 -19.88 -4.32
CA GLU A 62 -5.55 -19.32 -4.41
C GLU A 62 -5.51 -17.85 -4.01
N ALA A 63 -6.47 -17.03 -4.46
CA ALA A 63 -6.57 -15.62 -4.08
C ALA A 63 -6.80 -15.46 -2.56
N LEU A 64 -7.73 -16.25 -2.00
CA LEU A 64 -8.03 -16.24 -0.56
C LEU A 64 -6.84 -16.71 0.28
N ALA A 65 -6.09 -17.71 -0.20
CA ALA A 65 -4.87 -18.18 0.44
C ALA A 65 -3.76 -17.11 0.41
N GLU A 66 -3.64 -16.34 -0.69
CA GLU A 66 -2.68 -15.24 -0.77
C GLU A 66 -2.98 -14.13 0.25
N ILE A 67 -4.26 -13.78 0.43
CA ILE A 67 -4.68 -12.82 1.46
C ILE A 67 -4.37 -13.37 2.86
N SER A 68 -4.70 -14.64 3.12
CA SER A 68 -4.42 -15.28 4.42
C SER A 68 -2.94 -15.37 4.74
N LYS A 69 -2.09 -15.51 3.71
CA LYS A 69 -0.63 -15.55 3.89
C LYS A 69 -0.06 -14.19 4.33
N ASN A 70 -0.65 -13.10 3.86
CA ASN A 70 -0.14 -11.73 4.07
C ASN A 70 -0.89 -10.96 5.16
N THR A 71 -1.96 -11.53 5.71
CA THR A 71 -2.83 -10.86 6.70
C THR A 71 -3.34 -11.83 7.76
N CYS A 72 -3.95 -11.32 8.83
CA CYS A 72 -4.62 -12.16 9.82
C CYS A 72 -6.00 -12.67 9.38
N ILE A 73 -6.44 -12.34 8.16
CA ILE A 73 -7.73 -12.78 7.65
C ILE A 73 -7.59 -14.24 7.26
N GLU A 74 -8.50 -15.07 7.75
CA GLU A 74 -8.59 -16.48 7.39
C GLU A 74 -9.94 -16.75 6.74
N PHE A 75 -9.99 -17.73 5.85
CA PHE A 75 -11.21 -18.10 5.13
C PHE A 75 -11.52 -19.58 5.33
N ASN A 76 -12.79 -19.91 5.52
CA ASN A 76 -13.25 -21.29 5.65
C ASN A 76 -14.38 -21.57 4.65
N GLU A 77 -14.23 -22.58 3.81
CA GLU A 77 -15.27 -22.94 2.84
C GLU A 77 -16.42 -23.63 3.58
N ASP A 78 -17.64 -23.13 3.39
CA ASP A 78 -18.86 -23.65 4.01
C ASP A 78 -19.99 -23.68 2.98
N ASN A 79 -20.20 -24.83 2.35
CA ASN A 79 -21.28 -24.98 1.35
C ASN A 79 -22.68 -24.93 1.97
N SER A 80 -22.78 -25.03 3.31
CA SER A 80 -24.04 -24.89 4.06
C SER A 80 -24.37 -23.44 4.43
N LEU A 81 -23.57 -22.47 3.99
CA LEU A 81 -23.81 -21.05 4.23
C LEU A 81 -25.22 -20.65 3.78
N THR A 82 -26.00 -20.09 4.70
CA THR A 82 -27.36 -19.58 4.46
C THR A 82 -27.36 -18.07 4.53
N ASP A 83 -28.34 -17.43 3.87
CA ASP A 83 -28.42 -15.97 3.76
C ASP A 83 -28.55 -15.24 5.11
N ASN A 84 -28.90 -15.95 6.18
CA ASN A 84 -29.06 -15.42 7.54
C ASN A 84 -27.78 -15.55 8.40
N THR A 85 -26.64 -15.88 7.79
CA THR A 85 -25.35 -16.00 8.48
C THR A 85 -24.31 -15.11 7.83
N GLN A 86 -23.37 -14.58 8.64
CA GLN A 86 -22.28 -13.77 8.10
C GLN A 86 -21.34 -14.62 7.26
N GLY A 87 -21.05 -14.18 6.03
CA GLY A 87 -20.11 -14.84 5.15
C GLY A 87 -20.15 -14.26 3.73
N ILE A 88 -19.27 -14.78 2.88
CA ILE A 88 -19.15 -14.35 1.49
C ILE A 88 -19.71 -15.43 0.57
N VAL A 89 -20.56 -15.06 -0.38
CA VAL A 89 -20.97 -15.96 -1.47
C VAL A 89 -20.41 -15.44 -2.78
N PHE A 90 -19.55 -16.21 -3.42
CA PHE A 90 -19.09 -15.91 -4.78
C PHE A 90 -20.17 -16.37 -5.76
N LYS A 91 -20.78 -15.41 -6.47
CA LYS A 91 -21.92 -15.66 -7.37
C LYS A 91 -21.58 -15.28 -8.80
N LYS A 92 -22.03 -16.10 -9.76
CA LYS A 92 -21.92 -15.75 -11.17
C LYS A 92 -22.80 -14.54 -11.48
N SER A 93 -22.24 -13.57 -12.20
CA SER A 93 -22.97 -12.41 -12.71
C SER A 93 -22.43 -11.98 -14.09
N GLY A 94 -23.05 -10.96 -14.70
CA GLY A 94 -22.57 -10.33 -15.94
C GLY A 94 -21.43 -9.32 -15.75
N HIS A 95 -21.03 -9.03 -14.50
CA HIS A 95 -19.98 -8.08 -14.16
C HIS A 95 -19.21 -8.54 -12.91
N CYS A 96 -18.18 -7.79 -12.53
CA CYS A 96 -17.32 -8.11 -11.38
C CYS A 96 -17.40 -6.96 -10.39
N SER A 97 -17.90 -7.25 -9.20
CA SER A 97 -18.19 -6.23 -8.19
C SER A 97 -18.30 -6.83 -6.80
N SER A 98 -18.09 -5.97 -5.81
CA SER A 98 -18.17 -6.29 -4.40
C SER A 98 -18.50 -5.03 -3.60
N GLU A 99 -19.26 -5.20 -2.54
CA GLU A 99 -19.52 -4.13 -1.59
C GLU A 99 -18.25 -3.78 -0.80
N VAL A 100 -18.09 -2.49 -0.46
CA VAL A 100 -16.93 -2.02 0.29
C VAL A 100 -17.13 -2.26 1.79
N GLY A 101 -16.46 -3.28 2.32
CA GLY A 101 -16.54 -3.68 3.72
C GLY A 101 -17.69 -4.66 4.01
N LEU A 102 -17.94 -4.90 5.30
CA LEU A 102 -19.05 -5.75 5.75
C LEU A 102 -20.35 -4.94 5.84
N MET A 103 -21.31 -5.25 4.97
CA MET A 103 -22.58 -4.54 4.95
C MET A 103 -23.51 -4.92 6.11
N TYR A 104 -23.63 -6.21 6.41
CA TYR A 104 -24.54 -6.73 7.44
C TYR A 104 -23.86 -7.79 8.31
N SER A 105 -23.96 -7.66 9.63
CA SER A 105 -23.31 -8.59 10.56
C SER A 105 -23.96 -9.98 10.64
N ASN A 106 -25.19 -10.12 10.14
CA ASN A 106 -26.04 -11.30 10.26
C ASN A 106 -26.60 -11.78 8.91
N ARG A 107 -25.98 -11.39 7.79
CA ARG A 107 -26.35 -11.85 6.45
C ARG A 107 -25.13 -12.14 5.60
N THR A 108 -25.34 -12.96 4.58
CA THR A 108 -24.31 -13.19 3.56
C THR A 108 -24.18 -11.96 2.68
N GLN A 109 -22.96 -11.74 2.18
CA GLN A 109 -22.66 -10.71 1.18
C GLN A 109 -22.16 -11.39 -0.08
N SER A 110 -22.63 -10.93 -1.24
CA SER A 110 -22.21 -11.52 -2.51
C SER A 110 -20.97 -10.80 -3.05
N ILE A 111 -20.01 -11.58 -3.56
CA ILE A 111 -19.01 -11.10 -4.50
C ILE A 111 -19.44 -11.60 -5.87
N GLN A 112 -19.74 -10.65 -6.76
CA GLN A 112 -20.21 -10.96 -8.10
C GLN A 112 -19.01 -11.11 -9.03
N LEU A 113 -18.98 -12.20 -9.79
CA LEU A 113 -17.91 -12.47 -10.75
C LEU A 113 -18.50 -12.99 -12.06
N THR A 114 -17.94 -12.55 -13.18
CA THR A 114 -18.06 -13.30 -14.42
C THR A 114 -17.20 -14.56 -14.36
N GLU A 115 -17.45 -15.52 -15.25
CA GLU A 115 -16.60 -16.70 -15.38
C GLU A 115 -15.14 -16.32 -15.66
N ASP A 116 -14.90 -15.29 -16.47
CA ASP A 116 -13.55 -14.84 -16.80
C ASP A 116 -12.87 -14.10 -15.64
N CYS A 117 -13.62 -13.32 -14.84
CA CYS A 117 -13.08 -12.75 -13.61
C CYS A 117 -12.69 -13.85 -12.62
N SER A 118 -13.46 -14.94 -12.54
CA SER A 118 -13.13 -16.07 -11.66
C SER A 118 -11.84 -16.79 -12.05
N LYS A 119 -11.37 -16.69 -13.29
CA LYS A 119 -10.10 -17.28 -13.75
C LYS A 119 -8.89 -16.38 -13.49
N ARG A 120 -9.11 -15.13 -13.04
CA ARG A 120 -8.06 -14.13 -12.87
C ARG A 120 -7.86 -13.81 -11.39
N LYS A 121 -6.83 -14.41 -10.78
CA LYS A 121 -6.49 -14.23 -9.36
C LYS A 121 -6.48 -12.76 -8.92
N GLY A 122 -5.85 -11.86 -9.69
CA GLY A 122 -5.80 -10.45 -9.32
C GLY A 122 -7.14 -9.70 -9.38
N VAL A 123 -8.10 -10.16 -10.20
CA VAL A 123 -9.47 -9.60 -10.14
C VAL A 123 -10.18 -10.08 -8.88
N ILE A 124 -10.03 -11.35 -8.51
CA ILE A 124 -10.60 -11.87 -7.27
C ILE A 124 -9.99 -11.17 -6.05
N LEU A 125 -8.67 -10.94 -6.04
CA LEU A 125 -7.99 -10.16 -5.01
C LEU A 125 -8.58 -8.74 -4.91
N HIS A 126 -8.86 -8.07 -6.04
CA HIS A 126 -9.52 -6.77 -6.05
C HIS A 126 -10.90 -6.81 -5.38
N GLU A 127 -11.78 -7.74 -5.79
CA GLU A 127 -13.13 -7.82 -5.25
C GLU A 127 -13.18 -8.25 -3.77
N VAL A 128 -12.29 -9.15 -3.36
CA VAL A 128 -12.16 -9.52 -1.95
C VAL A 128 -11.56 -8.37 -1.15
N GLY A 129 -10.63 -7.60 -1.72
CA GLY A 129 -10.12 -6.39 -1.09
C GLY A 129 -11.21 -5.36 -0.83
N HIS A 130 -12.16 -5.18 -1.77
CA HIS A 130 -13.37 -4.38 -1.53
C HIS A 130 -14.20 -4.94 -0.37
N ALA A 131 -14.47 -6.24 -0.32
CA ALA A 131 -15.20 -6.85 0.79
C ALA A 131 -14.48 -6.65 2.15
N LEU A 132 -13.15 -6.57 2.13
CA LEU A 132 -12.32 -6.23 3.31
C LEU A 132 -12.22 -4.72 3.59
N GLY A 133 -12.89 -3.88 2.80
CA GLY A 133 -13.06 -2.45 3.01
C GLY A 133 -12.13 -1.58 2.15
N LEU A 134 -11.24 -2.13 1.34
CA LEU A 134 -10.39 -1.30 0.48
C LEU A 134 -11.24 -0.54 -0.52
N VAL A 135 -10.92 0.74 -0.72
CA VAL A 135 -11.54 1.59 -1.75
C VAL A 135 -10.60 1.76 -2.92
N HIS A 136 -11.15 2.19 -4.06
CA HIS A 136 -10.31 2.56 -5.18
C HIS A 136 -9.33 3.67 -4.82
N GLU A 137 -8.07 3.51 -5.23
CA GLU A 137 -6.99 4.43 -4.89
C GLU A 137 -7.24 5.82 -5.53
N HIS A 138 -7.82 5.86 -6.73
CA HIS A 138 -8.20 7.11 -7.39
C HIS A 138 -9.44 7.78 -6.78
N SER A 139 -10.08 7.21 -5.77
CA SER A 139 -11.22 7.83 -5.06
C SER A 139 -10.80 8.51 -3.76
N ARG A 140 -9.50 8.52 -3.47
CA ARG A 140 -8.91 9.20 -2.31
C ARG A 140 -9.14 10.71 -2.34
N LYS A 141 -9.21 11.31 -1.15
CA LYS A 141 -9.40 12.75 -0.98
C LYS A 141 -8.21 13.57 -1.50
N ASP A 142 -7.01 13.02 -1.42
CA ASP A 142 -5.77 13.68 -1.86
C ASP A 142 -5.37 13.34 -3.29
N ARG A 143 -6.20 12.60 -4.06
CA ARG A 143 -5.83 12.10 -5.38
C ARG A 143 -5.38 13.20 -6.34
N ASP A 144 -5.98 14.39 -6.27
CA ASP A 144 -5.77 15.43 -7.30
C ASP A 144 -4.36 16.04 -7.21
N LYS A 145 -3.61 15.70 -6.15
CA LYS A 145 -2.16 15.97 -6.05
C LYS A 145 -1.32 15.00 -6.89
N TYR A 146 -1.87 13.83 -7.22
CA TYR A 146 -1.18 12.71 -7.85
C TYR A 146 -1.70 12.43 -9.25
N VAL A 147 -3.00 12.58 -9.50
CA VAL A 147 -3.61 12.33 -10.80
C VAL A 147 -4.50 13.48 -11.25
N THR A 148 -4.55 13.70 -12.55
CA THR A 148 -5.53 14.56 -13.21
C THR A 148 -6.63 13.67 -13.78
N PHE A 149 -7.88 14.02 -13.48
CA PHE A 149 -9.08 13.41 -14.03
C PHE A 149 -9.64 14.30 -15.17
N THR A 150 -9.84 13.73 -16.35
CA THR A 150 -10.37 14.44 -17.52
C THR A 150 -11.78 13.97 -17.86
N GLU A 151 -12.78 14.67 -17.31
CA GLU A 151 -14.21 14.32 -17.43
C GLU A 151 -14.70 14.22 -18.88
N ASN A 152 -14.24 15.11 -19.77
CA ASN A 152 -14.63 15.12 -21.20
C ASN A 152 -14.31 13.82 -21.94
N TYR A 153 -13.42 12.99 -21.41
CA TYR A 153 -13.05 11.71 -22.02
C TYR A 153 -13.81 10.53 -21.43
N VAL A 154 -14.72 10.75 -20.49
CA VAL A 154 -15.53 9.70 -19.87
C VAL A 154 -16.79 9.45 -20.69
N LYS A 155 -17.26 8.20 -20.72
CA LYS A 155 -18.57 7.85 -21.29
C LYS A 155 -19.68 8.55 -20.49
N SER A 156 -20.72 8.99 -21.20
CA SER A 156 -21.87 9.66 -20.58
C SER A 156 -22.46 8.82 -19.45
N GLY A 157 -22.54 9.39 -18.24
CA GLY A 157 -23.08 8.73 -17.04
C GLY A 157 -22.07 7.92 -16.21
N GLU A 158 -20.83 7.76 -16.67
CA GLU A 158 -19.77 7.01 -15.96
C GLU A 158 -18.86 7.91 -15.10
N ASP A 159 -19.08 9.23 -15.10
CA ASP A 159 -18.36 10.21 -14.27
C ASP A 159 -18.49 9.90 -12.78
N VAL A 160 -19.60 9.28 -12.39
CA VAL A 160 -19.90 8.88 -11.02
C VAL A 160 -18.85 7.93 -10.42
N ASN A 161 -18.19 7.13 -11.25
CA ASN A 161 -17.13 6.18 -10.84
C ASN A 161 -15.82 6.88 -10.44
N PHE A 162 -15.68 8.16 -10.78
CA PHE A 162 -14.53 9.00 -10.46
C PHE A 162 -14.83 10.00 -9.35
N ARG A 163 -15.91 9.82 -8.59
CA ARG A 163 -16.20 10.70 -7.45
C ARG A 163 -15.24 10.44 -6.30
N ILE A 164 -14.70 11.52 -5.74
CA ILE A 164 -13.90 11.45 -4.51
C ILE A 164 -14.81 11.03 -3.36
N ASN A 165 -14.39 10.04 -2.59
CA ASN A 165 -15.16 9.58 -1.45
C ASN A 165 -15.09 10.60 -0.30
N ASN A 166 -16.23 11.24 0.00
CA ASN A 166 -16.34 12.28 1.01
C ASN A 166 -16.78 11.83 2.42
N ASN A 167 -16.94 10.53 2.65
CA ASN A 167 -17.46 10.00 3.91
C ASN A 167 -16.40 10.01 5.04
N THR A 168 -16.81 10.33 6.26
CA THR A 168 -15.98 10.37 7.48
C THR A 168 -15.67 9.00 8.09
N GLU A 169 -16.34 7.93 7.66
CA GLU A 169 -16.19 6.56 8.18
C GLU A 169 -14.90 5.84 7.70
N PHE A 170 -14.13 6.48 6.81
CA PHE A 170 -12.92 5.92 6.26
C PHE A 170 -11.70 6.23 7.14
N THR A 171 -10.88 5.22 7.41
CA THR A 171 -9.64 5.39 8.16
C THR A 171 -8.48 5.68 7.21
N ASN A 172 -7.60 6.59 7.62
CA ASN A 172 -6.30 6.81 6.99
C ASN A 172 -5.20 6.11 7.79
N PHE A 173 -4.34 5.36 7.11
CA PHE A 173 -3.19 4.69 7.71
C PHE A 173 -1.85 5.30 7.33
N SER A 174 -1.88 6.55 6.88
CA SER A 174 -0.77 7.40 6.46
C SER A 174 0.06 6.77 5.34
N THR A 175 -0.58 6.02 4.46
CA THR A 175 0.08 5.51 3.24
C THR A 175 0.17 6.61 2.19
N TYR A 176 1.24 6.60 1.38
CA TYR A 176 1.32 7.46 0.20
C TYR A 176 0.46 6.88 -0.91
N TYR A 177 0.10 7.74 -1.88
CA TYR A 177 -0.70 7.35 -3.04
C TYR A 177 0.06 6.31 -3.86
N ASP A 178 -0.56 5.14 -4.06
CA ASP A 178 0.09 4.01 -4.72
C ASP A 178 -0.50 3.77 -6.11
N TYR A 179 0.17 4.30 -7.14
CA TYR A 179 -0.23 4.14 -8.54
C TYR A 179 -0.31 2.67 -8.98
N ASN A 180 0.38 1.75 -8.30
CA ASN A 180 0.39 0.34 -8.64
C ASN A 180 -0.53 -0.50 -7.75
N SER A 181 -1.26 0.12 -6.81
CA SER A 181 -2.28 -0.55 -6.00
C SER A 181 -3.23 -1.35 -6.90
N ILE A 182 -3.62 -2.54 -6.46
CA ILE A 182 -4.62 -3.34 -7.17
C ILE A 182 -5.96 -2.61 -7.27
N MET A 183 -6.17 -1.63 -6.39
CA MET A 183 -7.36 -0.80 -6.29
C MET A 183 -7.31 0.43 -7.20
N HIS A 184 -6.24 0.65 -7.95
CA HIS A 184 -6.16 1.80 -8.86
C HIS A 184 -6.83 1.47 -10.20
N TYR A 185 -7.66 2.38 -10.71
CA TYR A 185 -8.17 2.31 -12.09
C TYR A 185 -7.06 2.50 -13.13
N GLY A 186 -7.23 1.93 -14.31
CA GLY A 186 -6.37 2.17 -15.45
C GLY A 186 -6.55 3.57 -16.04
N PRO A 187 -5.57 4.07 -16.81
CA PRO A 187 -5.67 5.39 -17.45
C PRO A 187 -6.85 5.53 -18.41
N TYR A 188 -7.32 4.44 -18.99
CA TYR A 188 -8.35 4.41 -20.04
C TYR A 188 -9.70 3.85 -19.54
N ASP A 189 -9.84 3.58 -18.25
CA ASP A 189 -11.07 3.02 -17.71
C ASP A 189 -12.23 4.01 -17.96
N PHE A 190 -13.38 3.48 -18.39
CA PHE A 190 -14.60 4.25 -18.73
C PHE A 190 -14.44 5.32 -19.81
N THR A 191 -13.36 5.27 -20.60
CA THR A 191 -13.14 6.26 -21.67
C THR A 191 -14.18 6.16 -22.80
N ASN A 192 -14.60 7.31 -23.34
CA ASN A 192 -15.41 7.42 -24.55
C ASN A 192 -14.57 7.29 -25.83
N ASN A 193 -13.23 7.33 -25.71
CA ASN A 193 -12.31 7.18 -26.82
C ASN A 193 -11.09 6.33 -26.38
N PRO A 194 -10.84 5.16 -27.01
CA PRO A 194 -9.79 4.23 -26.56
C PRO A 194 -8.37 4.81 -26.60
N TRP A 195 -8.17 5.96 -27.24
CA TRP A 195 -6.88 6.66 -27.35
C TRP A 195 -6.73 7.81 -26.34
N LYS A 196 -7.76 8.10 -25.54
CA LYS A 196 -7.76 9.20 -24.57
C LYS A 196 -7.75 8.67 -23.15
N LYS A 197 -6.75 9.10 -22.39
CA LYS A 197 -6.60 8.77 -20.97
C LYS A 197 -7.53 9.64 -20.13
N VAL A 198 -8.39 9.02 -19.35
CA VAL A 198 -9.25 9.65 -18.34
C VAL A 198 -8.43 10.04 -17.10
N LEU A 199 -7.43 9.23 -16.73
CA LEU A 199 -6.52 9.48 -15.60
C LEU A 199 -5.07 9.57 -16.08
N THR A 200 -4.36 10.62 -15.66
CA THR A 200 -2.93 10.82 -15.93
C THR A 200 -2.19 11.28 -14.68
N SER A 201 -0.94 10.86 -14.50
CA SER A 201 -0.13 11.28 -13.35
C SER A 201 0.30 12.74 -13.44
N ASN A 202 0.30 13.41 -12.29
CA ASN A 202 0.79 14.78 -12.08
C ASN A 202 2.29 14.81 -11.72
N LEU A 203 2.92 13.66 -11.45
CA LEU A 203 4.33 13.57 -11.06
C LEU A 203 5.22 13.25 -12.27
N HIS A 204 5.05 12.06 -12.84
CA HIS A 204 5.81 11.59 -14.00
C HIS A 204 4.89 10.72 -14.86
N LYS A 205 4.90 10.92 -16.19
CA LYS A 205 4.07 10.16 -17.13
C LYS A 205 4.30 8.64 -17.05
N GLU A 206 5.45 8.22 -16.55
CA GLU A 206 5.80 6.82 -16.31
C GLU A 206 4.81 6.14 -15.37
N TYR A 207 4.27 6.87 -14.39
CA TYR A 207 3.25 6.36 -13.47
C TYR A 207 1.94 5.97 -14.19
N ASP A 208 1.64 6.54 -15.36
CA ASP A 208 0.48 6.13 -16.16
C ASP A 208 0.54 4.64 -16.51
N ARG A 209 1.74 4.10 -16.70
CA ARG A 209 1.94 2.68 -17.02
C ARG A 209 1.91 1.79 -15.79
N MET A 210 1.77 2.33 -14.58
CA MET A 210 1.64 1.54 -13.34
C MET A 210 0.18 1.35 -12.95
N MET A 211 -0.69 2.26 -13.38
CA MET A 211 -2.12 2.29 -13.06
C MET A 211 -2.88 1.14 -13.74
N GLY A 212 -3.88 0.58 -13.04
CA GLY A 212 -4.78 -0.44 -13.60
C GLY A 212 -4.26 -1.87 -13.57
N GLN A 213 -3.13 -2.16 -12.92
CA GLN A 213 -2.65 -3.54 -12.79
C GLN A 213 -3.67 -4.42 -12.02
N ARG A 214 -3.80 -5.68 -12.43
CA ARG A 214 -4.69 -6.68 -11.81
C ARG A 214 -3.98 -8.03 -11.66
N SER A 215 -2.76 -7.98 -11.14
CA SER A 215 -1.87 -9.14 -10.98
C SER A 215 -1.68 -9.52 -9.50
N TYR A 216 -1.48 -8.55 -8.61
CA TYR A 216 -1.22 -8.77 -7.17
C TYR A 216 -1.65 -7.54 -6.34
N MET A 217 -1.79 -7.73 -5.03
CA MET A 217 -1.95 -6.65 -4.05
C MET A 217 -0.58 -6.07 -3.66
N THR A 218 -0.44 -4.75 -3.63
CA THR A 218 0.82 -4.12 -3.22
C THR A 218 1.06 -4.25 -1.72
N PHE A 219 2.28 -3.93 -1.29
CA PHE A 219 2.63 -3.87 0.13
C PHE A 219 1.66 -2.97 0.92
N ASN A 220 1.28 -1.82 0.35
CA ASN A 220 0.37 -0.89 0.98
C ASN A 220 -1.08 -1.38 1.00
N ASP A 221 -1.53 -2.16 0.01
CA ASP A 221 -2.85 -2.81 0.05
C ASP A 221 -2.95 -3.75 1.27
N TYR A 222 -1.97 -4.64 1.46
CA TYR A 222 -1.92 -5.51 2.64
C TYR A 222 -1.74 -4.73 3.95
N LYS A 223 -0.93 -3.67 3.95
CA LYS A 223 -0.73 -2.79 5.12
C LYS A 223 -2.04 -2.16 5.58
N LYS A 224 -2.88 -1.70 4.65
CA LYS A 224 -4.20 -1.13 4.94
C LYS A 224 -5.12 -2.19 5.56
N ILE A 225 -5.20 -3.38 4.98
CA ILE A 225 -5.99 -4.51 5.52
C ILE A 225 -5.51 -4.87 6.93
N ASN A 226 -4.21 -5.06 7.13
CA ASN A 226 -3.63 -5.44 8.42
C ASN A 226 -3.87 -4.38 9.51
N LYS A 227 -3.75 -3.10 9.18
CA LYS A 227 -3.99 -2.03 10.15
C LYS A 227 -5.47 -1.90 10.53
N ALA A 228 -6.41 -2.16 9.60
CA ALA A 228 -7.84 -2.18 9.91
C ALA A 228 -8.23 -3.40 10.74
N HIS A 229 -7.84 -4.59 10.28
CA HIS A 229 -8.40 -5.86 10.76
C HIS A 229 -7.51 -6.61 11.74
N CYS A 230 -6.21 -6.32 11.79
CA CYS A 230 -5.24 -7.16 12.50
C CYS A 230 -4.53 -6.47 13.66
N ASP A 231 -4.57 -5.14 13.76
CA ASP A 231 -4.01 -4.41 14.91
C ASP A 231 -4.84 -4.69 16.18
N LYS A 232 -4.41 -5.70 16.95
CA LYS A 232 -4.99 -6.10 18.25
C LYS A 232 -5.08 -4.93 19.22
N CYS A 233 -4.16 -3.98 19.14
CA CYS A 233 -4.11 -2.82 20.02
C CYS A 233 -5.15 -1.77 19.63
N ARG A 234 -5.40 -1.59 18.32
CA ARG A 234 -6.54 -0.80 17.83
C ARG A 234 -7.87 -1.43 18.28
N LYS A 235 -8.02 -2.76 18.15
CA LYS A 235 -9.21 -3.50 18.64
C LYS A 235 -9.45 -3.30 20.14
N ASN A 236 -8.40 -3.38 20.96
CA ASN A 236 -8.52 -3.18 22.42
C ASN A 236 -8.89 -1.73 22.79
N LYS A 237 -8.29 -0.73 22.12
CA LYS A 237 -8.68 0.68 22.29
C LYS A 237 -10.14 0.93 21.92
N ARG A 238 -10.63 0.32 20.83
CA ARG A 238 -12.04 0.41 20.41
C ARG A 238 -13.00 -0.22 21.41
N LYS A 239 -12.70 -1.43 21.90
CA LYS A 239 -13.51 -2.10 22.95
C LYS A 239 -13.65 -1.24 24.21
N ASN A 240 -12.58 -0.54 24.61
CA ASN A 240 -12.62 0.36 25.77
C ASN A 240 -13.48 1.61 25.50
N LYS A 241 -13.32 2.28 24.34
CA LYS A 241 -14.16 3.42 23.95
C LYS A 241 -15.66 3.07 23.86
N ALA A 242 -16.00 1.90 23.33
CA ALA A 242 -17.39 1.44 23.25
C ALA A 242 -17.99 1.14 24.63
N LYS A 243 -17.20 0.61 25.57
CA LYS A 243 -17.59 0.42 26.98
C LYS A 243 -17.80 1.76 27.69
N ASP A 244 -16.94 2.75 27.43
CA ASP A 244 -17.07 4.09 28.00
C ASP A 244 -18.32 4.83 27.49
N LYS A 245 -18.63 4.73 26.19
CA LYS A 245 -19.88 5.27 25.63
C LYS A 245 -21.15 4.59 26.19
N LYS A 246 -21.12 3.27 26.45
CA LYS A 246 -22.22 2.56 27.11
C LYS A 246 -22.36 2.94 28.60
N LYS A 247 -21.26 3.24 29.29
CA LYS A 247 -21.29 3.77 30.67
C LYS A 247 -21.84 5.19 30.77
N ILE A 248 -21.59 6.03 29.76
CA ILE A 248 -22.15 7.38 29.69
C ILE A 248 -23.66 7.31 29.45
N LYS A 249 -24.15 6.48 28.51
CA LYS A 249 -25.59 6.28 28.30
C LYS A 249 -26.33 5.68 29.52
N LYS A 250 -25.67 4.86 30.35
CA LYS A 250 -26.25 4.33 31.60
C LYS A 250 -26.19 5.30 32.79
N LYS A 251 -25.44 6.40 32.69
CA LYS A 251 -25.39 7.43 33.73
C LYS A 251 -26.50 8.47 33.61
N ASP A 252 -27.14 8.57 32.44
CA ASP A 252 -28.29 9.46 32.23
C ASP A 252 -29.63 8.84 32.69
N GLU A 253 -29.64 7.56 33.11
CA GLU A 253 -30.83 6.84 33.61
C GLU A 253 -30.75 6.35 35.06
N ALA A 254 -29.71 6.70 35.83
CA ALA A 254 -29.62 6.28 37.24
C ALA A 254 -28.97 7.34 38.14
N LYS A 255 -29.80 8.26 38.66
CA LYS A 255 -29.51 8.92 39.94
C LYS A 255 -29.81 7.96 41.08
N ASN A 256 -28.77 7.32 41.63
CA ASN A 256 -28.42 7.33 43.06
C ASN A 256 -27.53 6.16 43.49
N ASN A 257 -26.51 6.55 44.25
CA ASN A 257 -25.79 5.84 45.32
C ASN A 257 -24.71 4.77 45.06
N LYS A 258 -23.54 5.16 45.64
CA LYS A 258 -22.49 4.41 46.34
C LYS A 258 -21.48 3.56 45.55
N LYS A 259 -20.25 4.09 45.61
CA LYS A 259 -18.96 3.44 45.91
C LYS A 259 -18.89 1.95 45.56
N ASP A 260 -18.11 1.64 44.53
CA ASP A 260 -17.09 0.62 44.72
C ASP A 260 -15.82 0.92 43.92
N LYS A 261 -14.68 0.93 44.62
CA LYS A 261 -13.34 1.11 44.07
C LYS A 261 -12.78 -0.29 43.83
N THR A 262 -12.81 -0.74 42.58
CA THR A 262 -11.91 -1.81 42.13
C THR A 262 -11.17 -1.35 40.88
N LYS A 263 -9.96 -0.84 41.12
CA LYS A 263 -8.89 -0.79 40.13
C LYS A 263 -8.56 -2.23 39.75
N ASN A 264 -8.91 -2.65 38.53
CA ASN A 264 -8.22 -3.73 37.85
C ASN A 264 -7.65 -3.19 36.55
N ASN A 265 -6.47 -2.58 36.69
CA ASN A 265 -5.57 -2.23 35.59
C ASN A 265 -4.89 -3.50 35.06
N ASN A 266 -5.56 -4.27 34.23
CA ASN A 266 -4.87 -5.13 33.26
C ASN A 266 -4.95 -4.44 31.89
N LYS A 267 -4.24 -3.32 31.79
CA LYS A 267 -3.94 -2.67 30.52
C LYS A 267 -2.76 -3.44 29.94
N SER A 268 -3.03 -4.51 29.19
CA SER A 268 -1.97 -5.21 28.46
C SER A 268 -1.25 -4.18 27.59
N GLU A 269 -0.01 -3.89 27.97
CA GLU A 269 0.79 -2.90 27.28
C GLU A 269 1.07 -3.44 25.89
N CYS A 270 0.58 -2.73 24.88
CA CYS A 270 0.79 -3.10 23.50
C CYS A 270 2.26 -2.86 23.16
N LYS A 271 3.10 -3.88 23.34
CA LYS A 271 4.50 -3.84 22.89
C LYS A 271 4.50 -3.79 21.37
N LYS A 272 4.86 -2.62 20.81
CA LYS A 272 5.01 -2.40 19.36
C LYS A 272 6.49 -2.33 19.01
N ILE A 273 6.94 -3.19 18.12
CA ILE A 273 8.24 -3.03 17.46
C ILE A 273 8.21 -1.78 16.57
N LYS A 274 9.30 -1.00 16.57
CA LYS A 274 9.51 0.09 15.61
C LYS A 274 9.95 -0.53 14.29
N CYS A 275 9.18 -0.31 13.23
CA CYS A 275 9.53 -0.75 11.88
C CYS A 275 10.05 0.44 11.06
N PHE A 276 11.13 0.25 10.32
CA PHE A 276 11.78 1.23 9.45
C PHE A 276 11.27 1.11 8.02
N ASN A 277 11.66 2.07 7.17
CA ASN A 277 11.42 2.04 5.72
C ASN A 277 9.97 1.78 5.32
N GLY A 278 9.01 2.35 6.06
CA GLY A 278 7.58 2.16 5.79
C GLY A 278 7.04 0.77 6.16
N GLY A 279 7.85 -0.09 6.77
CA GLY A 279 7.47 -1.37 7.34
C GLY A 279 6.39 -1.24 8.43
N TYR A 280 5.76 -2.36 8.78
CA TYR A 280 4.78 -2.42 9.87
C TYR A 280 4.79 -3.77 10.58
N GLN A 281 4.45 -3.78 11.86
CA GLN A 281 4.50 -4.98 12.69
C GLN A 281 3.60 -6.09 12.13
N ARG A 282 4.10 -7.34 12.17
CA ARG A 282 3.32 -8.52 11.80
C ARG A 282 2.16 -8.76 12.78
N PHE A 283 1.03 -9.24 12.28
CA PHE A 283 -0.17 -9.43 13.10
C PHE A 283 -0.07 -10.58 14.10
N ASN A 284 0.76 -11.59 13.79
CA ASN A 284 0.98 -12.79 14.60
C ASN A 284 2.33 -12.78 15.33
N ASP A 285 3.12 -11.71 15.19
CA ASP A 285 4.50 -11.67 15.66
C ASP A 285 4.89 -10.24 16.08
N SER A 286 5.21 -10.08 17.37
CA SER A 286 5.58 -8.79 17.97
C SER A 286 7.03 -8.39 17.80
N GLU A 287 7.87 -9.27 17.27
CA GLU A 287 9.31 -9.06 17.13
C GLU A 287 9.74 -8.85 15.67
N ASN A 288 8.82 -9.04 14.72
CA ASN A 288 9.10 -8.91 13.30
C ASN A 288 8.11 -8.00 12.59
N CYS A 289 8.61 -7.33 11.56
CA CYS A 289 7.86 -6.47 10.67
C CYS A 289 7.58 -7.16 9.32
N PHE A 290 6.51 -6.75 8.66
CA PHE A 290 6.39 -6.87 7.22
C PHE A 290 7.22 -5.77 6.57
N CYS A 291 8.13 -6.17 5.67
CA CYS A 291 9.03 -5.26 4.99
C CYS A 291 8.60 -5.01 3.55
N PRO A 292 8.65 -3.75 3.09
CA PRO A 292 8.36 -3.45 1.70
C PRO A 292 9.44 -3.98 0.76
N THR A 293 9.10 -4.07 -0.52
CA THR A 293 9.99 -4.48 -1.60
C THR A 293 11.33 -3.73 -1.54
N GLY A 294 12.42 -4.49 -1.45
CA GLY A 294 13.80 -3.97 -1.35
C GLY A 294 14.37 -3.90 0.06
N TYR A 295 13.56 -4.13 1.10
CA TYR A 295 13.98 -4.10 2.50
C TYR A 295 13.74 -5.43 3.22
N THR A 296 14.58 -5.71 4.22
CA THR A 296 14.59 -6.94 5.02
C THR A 296 15.10 -6.66 6.44
N GLY A 297 15.24 -7.70 7.26
CA GLY A 297 15.57 -7.59 8.69
C GLY A 297 14.32 -7.63 9.56
N LYS A 298 14.50 -7.74 10.87
CA LYS A 298 13.38 -7.90 11.82
C LYS A 298 12.54 -6.63 11.87
N ALA A 299 13.17 -5.47 11.79
CA ALA A 299 12.57 -4.16 11.80
C ALA A 299 12.54 -3.48 10.41
N CYS A 300 12.89 -4.19 9.33
CA CYS A 300 13.04 -3.63 7.98
C CYS A 300 14.19 -2.61 7.85
N GLU A 301 15.22 -2.78 8.66
CA GLU A 301 16.42 -1.95 8.77
C GLU A 301 17.47 -2.24 7.68
N ASN A 302 17.41 -3.43 7.08
CA ASN A 302 18.39 -3.88 6.10
C ASN A 302 17.83 -3.78 4.69
N ILE A 303 18.72 -3.71 3.70
CA ILE A 303 18.39 -3.81 2.28
C ILE A 303 18.55 -5.26 1.85
N ASN A 304 17.71 -5.73 0.92
CA ASN A 304 17.87 -7.06 0.36
C ASN A 304 19.27 -7.26 -0.24
N LYS A 305 19.82 -8.47 -0.07
CA LYS A 305 21.12 -8.82 -0.67
C LYS A 305 21.01 -8.79 -2.20
N SER A 306 21.92 -8.06 -2.84
CA SER A 306 22.11 -8.07 -4.29
C SER A 306 22.77 -9.38 -4.74
N ASP A 307 22.56 -9.76 -6.00
CA ASP A 307 23.32 -10.85 -6.61
C ASP A 307 24.83 -10.51 -6.55
N ASP A 308 25.67 -11.53 -6.35
CA ASP A 308 27.11 -11.33 -6.14
C ASP A 308 27.80 -10.68 -7.35
N SER A 309 27.18 -10.77 -8.54
CA SER A 309 27.66 -10.14 -9.78
C SER A 309 27.36 -8.64 -9.89
N CYS A 310 26.63 -8.03 -8.95
CA CYS A 310 26.23 -6.62 -9.02
C CYS A 310 27.36 -5.63 -8.70
N GLY A 311 28.49 -6.08 -8.14
CA GLY A 311 29.59 -5.20 -7.74
C GLY A 311 29.16 -4.18 -6.66
N SER A 312 29.65 -2.95 -6.77
CA SER A 312 29.33 -1.87 -5.82
C SER A 312 27.85 -1.47 -5.90
N THR A 313 27.16 -1.57 -4.77
CA THR A 313 25.71 -1.30 -4.66
C THR A 313 25.35 -0.30 -3.57
N ASN A 314 26.32 0.22 -2.81
CA ASN A 314 26.12 1.28 -1.82
C ASN A 314 26.98 2.48 -2.21
N PHE A 315 26.35 3.66 -2.32
CA PHE A 315 27.02 4.87 -2.78
C PHE A 315 26.73 6.04 -1.83
N GLN A 316 27.81 6.67 -1.35
CA GLN A 316 27.73 8.04 -0.85
C GLN A 316 27.64 8.98 -2.05
N VAL A 317 26.61 9.81 -2.07
CA VAL A 317 26.28 10.71 -3.16
C VAL A 317 26.99 12.04 -2.93
N THR A 318 27.66 12.56 -3.96
CA THR A 318 28.38 13.84 -3.90
C THR A 318 27.69 14.92 -4.75
N ASP A 319 28.18 16.17 -4.68
CA ASP A 319 27.67 17.26 -5.53
C ASP A 319 28.03 17.07 -7.02
N LYS A 320 29.07 16.27 -7.31
CA LYS A 320 29.46 15.90 -8.67
C LYS A 320 28.57 14.76 -9.16
N ILE A 321 28.11 14.87 -10.41
CA ILE A 321 27.32 13.81 -11.01
C ILE A 321 28.13 12.53 -11.16
N GLN A 322 27.59 11.45 -10.59
CA GLN A 322 28.12 10.10 -10.69
C GLN A 322 27.24 9.32 -11.67
N TYR A 323 27.85 8.66 -12.63
CA TYR A 323 27.14 7.82 -13.61
C TYR A 323 27.28 6.36 -13.22
N TYR A 324 26.19 5.61 -13.35
CA TYR A 324 26.18 4.18 -13.11
C TYR A 324 25.29 3.47 -14.14
N ALA A 325 25.76 2.31 -14.57
CA ALA A 325 25.09 1.49 -15.55
C ALA A 325 25.20 0.03 -15.13
N MET A 326 24.14 -0.73 -15.38
CA MET A 326 24.16 -2.18 -15.22
C MET A 326 23.31 -2.84 -16.28
N SER A 327 23.65 -4.09 -16.59
CA SER A 327 22.98 -4.88 -17.61
C SER A 327 22.99 -6.37 -17.29
N GLY A 328 22.18 -7.14 -18.01
CA GLY A 328 22.12 -8.59 -17.94
C GLY A 328 21.17 -9.14 -16.89
N ASN A 329 21.09 -10.47 -16.83
CA ASN A 329 20.19 -11.21 -15.96
C ASN A 329 20.74 -11.27 -14.52
N ARG A 330 20.36 -10.29 -13.71
CA ARG A 330 20.72 -10.17 -12.29
C ARG A 330 19.75 -9.22 -11.58
N LYS A 331 19.63 -9.38 -10.26
CA LYS A 331 18.86 -8.50 -9.39
C LYS A 331 19.79 -7.76 -8.43
N CYS A 332 19.76 -6.43 -8.52
CA CYS A 332 20.65 -5.57 -7.73
C CYS A 332 19.82 -4.54 -6.95
N TYR A 333 20.21 -4.29 -5.70
CA TYR A 333 19.62 -3.28 -4.82
C TYR A 333 20.67 -2.20 -4.58
N ILE A 334 20.54 -1.07 -5.29
CA ILE A 334 21.49 0.02 -5.30
C ILE A 334 21.00 1.11 -4.36
N PHE A 335 21.71 1.28 -3.26
CA PHE A 335 21.40 2.25 -2.24
C PHE A 335 22.24 3.52 -2.41
N LEU A 336 21.55 4.66 -2.42
CA LEU A 336 22.13 5.98 -2.53
C LEU A 336 21.88 6.74 -1.23
N LEU A 337 22.94 7.31 -0.65
CA LEU A 337 22.88 8.16 0.54
C LEU A 337 23.55 9.50 0.25
N ALA A 338 22.78 10.60 0.35
CA ALA A 338 23.31 11.95 0.35
C ALA A 338 23.56 12.45 1.77
N ASP A 339 24.31 13.55 1.87
CA ASP A 339 24.56 14.23 3.13
C ASP A 339 23.25 14.67 3.81
N GLU A 340 23.32 14.90 5.12
CA GLU A 340 22.15 15.33 5.88
C GLU A 340 21.53 16.61 5.29
N LYS A 341 20.20 16.68 5.28
CA LYS A 341 19.40 17.78 4.71
C LYS A 341 19.56 17.99 3.19
N LYS A 342 20.33 17.16 2.49
CA LYS A 342 20.37 17.11 1.03
C LYS A 342 19.32 16.14 0.49
N LYS A 343 18.99 16.31 -0.79
CA LYS A 343 18.19 15.36 -1.58
C LYS A 343 19.05 14.80 -2.70
N ILE A 344 18.60 13.74 -3.34
CA ILE A 344 19.30 13.10 -4.45
C ILE A 344 18.53 13.40 -5.72
N ASN A 345 19.18 14.07 -6.66
CA ASN A 345 18.69 14.15 -8.03
C ASN A 345 19.17 12.91 -8.79
N ILE A 346 18.24 12.19 -9.41
CA ILE A 346 18.46 10.95 -10.15
C ILE A 346 17.96 11.18 -11.57
N GLY A 347 18.87 11.16 -12.54
CA GLY A 347 18.58 11.23 -13.97
C GLY A 347 18.68 9.85 -14.59
N ILE A 348 17.56 9.31 -15.10
CA ILE A 348 17.51 8.00 -15.76
C ILE A 348 17.55 8.26 -17.25
N TYR A 349 18.62 7.81 -17.91
CA TYR A 349 18.89 8.15 -19.31
C TYR A 349 18.35 7.10 -20.27
N TYR A 350 18.62 5.83 -19.97
CA TYR A 350 18.20 4.71 -20.79
C TYR A 350 17.84 3.53 -19.89
N THR A 351 16.78 2.83 -20.25
CA THR A 351 16.43 1.60 -19.55
C THR A 351 15.71 0.64 -20.48
N TYR A 352 16.01 -0.64 -20.29
CA TYR A 352 15.28 -1.72 -20.90
C TYR A 352 15.05 -2.83 -19.87
N ALA A 353 13.79 -3.06 -19.54
CA ALA A 353 13.33 -4.21 -18.77
C ALA A 353 12.23 -4.94 -19.54
N LYS A 354 11.66 -5.98 -18.95
CA LYS A 354 10.70 -6.87 -19.62
C LYS A 354 9.55 -6.08 -20.23
N SER A 355 9.26 -6.34 -21.50
CA SER A 355 8.25 -5.61 -22.26
C SER A 355 6.83 -5.94 -21.76
N LYS A 356 6.13 -4.92 -21.28
CA LYS A 356 4.76 -4.99 -20.75
C LYS A 356 4.07 -3.65 -20.92
N THR A 357 2.79 -3.64 -21.25
CA THR A 357 2.00 -2.40 -21.34
C THR A 357 1.86 -1.74 -19.97
N ILE A 358 1.48 -2.53 -18.96
CA ILE A 358 1.41 -2.15 -17.55
C ILE A 358 2.66 -2.66 -16.83
N CYS A 359 3.38 -1.75 -16.17
CA CYS A 359 4.57 -2.03 -15.40
C CYS A 359 4.21 -2.47 -13.97
N THR A 360 4.73 -3.62 -13.56
CA THR A 360 4.59 -4.21 -12.24
C THR A 360 5.96 -4.47 -11.60
N GLU A 361 6.03 -4.64 -10.28
CA GLU A 361 7.29 -4.81 -9.55
C GLU A 361 8.11 -6.01 -10.03
N ASP A 362 7.46 -7.08 -10.49
CA ASP A 362 8.11 -8.31 -10.96
C ASP A 362 8.79 -8.19 -12.33
N VAL A 363 8.43 -7.19 -13.13
CA VAL A 363 8.94 -7.02 -14.52
C VAL A 363 9.74 -5.73 -14.74
N SER A 364 9.79 -4.86 -13.72
CA SER A 364 10.31 -3.49 -13.87
C SER A 364 11.57 -3.27 -13.05
N HIS A 365 12.39 -2.32 -13.48
CA HIS A 365 13.29 -1.64 -12.55
C HIS A 365 12.48 -0.67 -11.68
N GLN A 366 12.81 -0.57 -10.39
CA GLN A 366 12.04 0.23 -9.44
C GLN A 366 12.90 1.31 -8.79
N ILE A 367 12.41 2.55 -8.77
CA ILE A 367 13.08 3.68 -8.14
C ILE A 367 12.28 4.12 -6.91
N LYS A 368 12.76 3.79 -5.72
CA LYS A 368 12.12 4.14 -4.44
C LYS A 368 12.74 5.44 -3.89
N TYR A 369 12.28 6.56 -4.43
CA TYR A 369 12.73 7.91 -4.09
C TYR A 369 11.80 8.67 -3.12
N LEU A 370 10.56 8.20 -2.96
CA LEU A 370 9.58 8.76 -2.03
C LEU A 370 9.98 8.51 -0.57
N ALA A 371 9.48 9.33 0.35
CA ALA A 371 9.76 9.21 1.78
C ALA A 371 9.15 7.94 2.38
N ASP A 372 7.90 7.61 2.03
CA ASP A 372 7.28 6.33 2.42
C ASP A 372 7.76 5.19 1.51
N LYS A 373 8.83 4.51 1.95
CA LYS A 373 9.39 3.34 1.27
C LYS A 373 8.45 2.12 1.24
N GLY A 374 7.32 2.17 1.97
CA GLY A 374 6.22 1.21 1.86
C GLY A 374 5.50 1.27 0.50
N THR A 375 5.52 2.43 -0.14
CA THR A 375 4.83 2.67 -1.41
C THR A 375 5.64 2.12 -2.57
N THR A 376 4.96 1.59 -3.59
CA THR A 376 5.61 1.18 -4.83
C THR A 376 6.31 2.39 -5.46
N GLY A 377 7.63 2.27 -5.63
CA GLY A 377 8.45 3.28 -6.31
C GLY A 377 8.12 3.37 -7.80
N LEU A 378 8.74 4.31 -8.52
CA LEU A 378 8.53 4.43 -9.95
C LEU A 378 9.00 3.17 -10.68
N LEU A 379 8.11 2.53 -11.44
CA LEU A 379 8.38 1.30 -12.17
C LEU A 379 8.66 1.58 -13.65
N LEU A 380 9.81 1.11 -14.10
CA LEU A 380 10.27 1.26 -15.47
C LEU A 380 10.37 -0.13 -16.12
N CYS A 381 9.36 -0.43 -16.95
CA CYS A 381 9.31 -1.60 -17.81
C CYS A 381 9.39 -1.22 -19.28
N SER A 382 9.69 -2.21 -20.14
CA SER A 382 9.94 -2.02 -21.56
C SER A 382 11.10 -1.05 -21.85
N TRP A 383 11.37 -0.81 -23.13
CA TRP A 383 12.39 0.14 -23.56
C TRP A 383 11.97 1.59 -23.29
N ARG A 384 12.89 2.40 -22.76
CA ARG A 384 12.74 3.85 -22.60
C ARG A 384 14.05 4.57 -22.93
N ARG A 385 13.91 5.67 -23.68
CA ARG A 385 14.99 6.60 -24.05
C ARG A 385 14.76 8.04 -23.59
N ASP A 386 13.57 8.32 -23.06
CA ASP A 386 13.25 9.65 -22.56
C ASP A 386 13.95 9.81 -21.22
N VAL A 387 14.67 10.92 -21.05
CA VAL A 387 15.35 11.21 -19.79
C VAL A 387 14.31 11.49 -18.71
N ILE A 388 14.34 10.71 -17.63
CA ILE A 388 13.46 10.89 -16.47
C ILE A 388 14.30 11.46 -15.34
N ASN A 389 13.98 12.69 -14.92
CA ASN A 389 14.64 13.33 -13.80
C ASN A 389 13.74 13.29 -12.57
N ILE A 390 14.26 12.75 -11.48
CA ILE A 390 13.54 12.57 -10.22
C ILE A 390 14.39 13.18 -9.11
N THR A 391 13.76 13.85 -8.15
CA THR A 391 14.41 14.28 -6.93
C THR A 391 13.82 13.50 -5.76
N SER A 392 14.67 12.86 -4.95
CA SER A 392 14.22 12.11 -3.78
C SER A 392 13.60 13.03 -2.73
N GLU A 393 12.64 12.50 -1.97
CA GLU A 393 12.00 13.25 -0.89
C GLU A 393 12.83 13.25 0.40
N LEU A 394 13.70 12.24 0.57
CA LEU A 394 14.66 12.12 1.66
C LEU A 394 16.10 12.15 1.12
N ASN A 395 17.08 12.19 2.01
CA ASN A 395 18.50 12.05 1.67
C ASN A 395 18.90 10.63 1.24
N SER A 396 17.93 9.71 1.08
CA SER A 396 18.18 8.34 0.65
C SER A 396 17.19 7.88 -0.42
N ALA A 397 17.70 7.06 -1.35
CA ALA A 397 16.94 6.40 -2.39
C ALA A 397 17.42 4.97 -2.60
N LEU A 398 16.50 4.07 -2.96
CA LEU A 398 16.81 2.70 -3.34
C LEU A 398 16.40 2.47 -4.80
N ILE A 399 17.35 2.05 -5.62
CA ILE A 399 17.14 1.65 -7.00
C ILE A 399 17.22 0.13 -7.06
N ILE A 400 16.16 -0.52 -7.54
CA ILE A 400 16.10 -1.96 -7.72
C ILE A 400 16.21 -2.24 -9.21
N TYR A 401 17.36 -2.77 -9.61
CA TYR A 401 17.53 -3.34 -10.94
C TYR A 401 17.02 -4.77 -10.95
N ASN A 402 16.18 -5.07 -11.93
CA ASN A 402 15.53 -6.36 -12.11
C ASN A 402 15.76 -6.81 -13.56
N GLY A 403 16.98 -7.26 -13.85
CA GLY A 403 17.33 -7.85 -15.13
C GLY A 403 16.88 -9.30 -15.17
N GLN A 404 16.12 -9.68 -16.19
CA GLN A 404 15.57 -11.03 -16.41
C GLN A 404 16.06 -11.63 -17.73
N ASP A 405 16.84 -10.86 -18.48
CA ASP A 405 17.38 -11.19 -19.80
C ASP A 405 18.78 -10.56 -19.92
N SER A 406 19.63 -11.12 -20.79
CA SER A 406 20.99 -10.61 -21.03
C SER A 406 21.01 -9.19 -21.61
N ASN A 407 19.95 -8.77 -22.31
CA ASN A 407 19.86 -7.46 -22.95
C ASN A 407 19.20 -6.40 -22.07
N HIS A 408 18.67 -6.75 -20.89
CA HIS A 408 18.11 -5.74 -19.99
C HIS A 408 19.23 -4.85 -19.44
N PHE A 409 18.93 -3.57 -19.21
CA PHE A 409 19.87 -2.62 -18.64
C PHE A 409 19.19 -1.39 -18.01
N LEU A 410 19.94 -0.70 -17.16
CA LEU A 410 19.55 0.56 -16.53
C LEU A 410 20.77 1.49 -16.47
N HIS A 411 20.67 2.65 -17.11
CA HIS A 411 21.69 3.70 -17.12
C HIS A 411 21.13 4.94 -16.45
N PHE A 412 21.80 5.40 -15.40
CA PHE A 412 21.38 6.57 -14.63
C PHE A 412 22.56 7.35 -14.08
N GLY A 413 22.33 8.62 -13.76
CA GLY A 413 23.25 9.47 -13.04
C GLY A 413 22.60 9.97 -11.77
N PHE A 414 23.41 10.26 -10.76
CA PHE A 414 22.93 10.81 -9.50
C PHE A 414 23.91 11.81 -8.92
N LYS A 415 23.38 12.81 -8.22
CA LYS A 415 24.12 13.80 -7.41
C LYS A 415 23.26 14.31 -6.28
N GLN A 416 23.88 14.84 -5.24
CA GLN A 416 23.14 15.49 -4.18
C GLN A 416 22.80 16.92 -4.58
N VAL A 417 21.68 17.39 -4.08
CA VAL A 417 21.15 18.74 -4.32
C VAL A 417 20.60 19.30 -3.02
N ASP A 418 20.64 20.62 -2.90
CA ASP A 418 20.02 21.30 -1.77
C ASP A 418 18.51 21.08 -1.73
N GLU A 419 17.96 21.10 -0.52
CA GLU A 419 16.52 21.15 -0.35
C GLU A 419 16.01 22.49 -0.90
N VAL A 420 15.39 22.43 -2.09
CA VAL A 420 14.73 23.60 -2.65
C VAL A 420 13.65 24.04 -1.67
N SER A 421 13.84 25.20 -1.05
CA SER A 421 12.84 25.85 -0.23
C SER A 421 11.61 26.04 -1.11
N LYS A 422 10.50 25.37 -0.78
CA LYS A 422 9.22 25.67 -1.44
C LYS A 422 8.85 27.10 -1.06
N VAL A 423 9.03 28.03 -2.00
CA VAL A 423 8.58 29.43 -1.91
C VAL A 423 7.06 29.47 -1.83
#